data_AF-A0A5K1JW10-F1
#
_entry.id   AF-A0A5K1JW10-F1
#
_cell.length_a   1.000
_cell.length_b   1.000
_cell.length_c   1.000
_cell.angle_alpha   90.00
_cell.angle_beta   90.00
_cell.angle_gamma   90.00
#
_symmetry.space_group_name_H-M   'P 1'
#
loop_
_entity.id
_entity.type
_entity.pdbx_description
1 polymer ?
#
loop_
_entity_poly.entity_id
_entity_poly.type
_entity_poly.pdbx_seq_one_letter_code
_entity_poly.pdbx_strand_id
1 'polypeptide(L)'
;MLHCDISTGNIFILPMVHVLASKRSTKGEKKTRVLWCGILGDWELAKKCPDAHEMSQSGRRLKQRAGTWYFMSVYAVNNPNTPISIADELESFFHVLLYLAIRYLRSTLQNRGPGIFIDAYFDSWGKDGDGTLMCSIVKGNIVYYGRLAFNRKPIAFLPDPQHPNSESDEHDEPVVDASHPPSPLNHLILVLLDHFKAHYA
;
A
#
# COMPACT_ATOMS: atom_id res chain seq x y z
N MET A 1 3.37 -7.59 -18.80
CA MET A 1 3.89 -8.58 -17.83
C MET A 1 3.33 -8.18 -16.49
N LEU A 2 2.92 -9.16 -15.70
CA LEU A 2 2.47 -9.02 -14.33
C LEU A 2 3.53 -9.63 -13.42
N HIS A 3 3.90 -8.95 -12.35
CA HIS A 3 4.85 -9.39 -11.33
C HIS A 3 4.34 -10.58 -10.52
N CYS A 4 3.06 -10.58 -10.15
CA CYS A 4 2.38 -11.61 -9.33
C CYS A 4 2.88 -11.78 -7.87
N ASP A 5 3.98 -11.16 -7.46
CA ASP A 5 4.42 -11.11 -6.05
C ASP A 5 4.86 -9.71 -5.60
N ILE A 6 3.94 -8.75 -5.69
CA ILE A 6 4.20 -7.40 -5.17
C ILE A 6 4.23 -7.44 -3.64
N SER A 7 5.38 -7.12 -3.05
CA SER A 7 5.58 -7.13 -1.60
C SER A 7 6.59 -6.05 -1.19
N THR A 8 6.65 -5.75 0.12
CA THR A 8 7.69 -4.83 0.64
C THR A 8 9.11 -5.37 0.45
N GLY A 9 9.29 -6.69 0.37
CA GLY A 9 10.61 -7.32 0.17
C GLY A 9 11.13 -7.17 -1.25
N ASN A 10 10.24 -6.96 -2.21
CA ASN A 10 10.57 -6.93 -3.64
C ASN A 10 10.71 -5.50 -4.18
N ILE A 11 10.48 -4.47 -3.35
CA ILE A 11 10.62 -3.06 -3.70
C ILE A 11 11.87 -2.49 -3.02
N PHE A 12 12.89 -2.21 -3.84
CA PHE A 12 14.15 -1.62 -3.38
C PHE A 12 14.17 -0.12 -3.65
N ILE A 13 14.74 0.64 -2.72
CA ILE A 13 14.94 2.08 -2.85
C ILE A 13 16.43 2.35 -3.04
N LEU A 14 16.81 2.78 -4.25
CA LEU A 14 18.19 3.07 -4.62
C LEU A 14 18.48 4.57 -4.51
N PRO A 15 19.35 5.01 -3.59
CA PRO A 15 19.87 6.37 -3.58
C PRO A 15 20.88 6.57 -4.72
N MET A 16 20.61 7.52 -5.59
CA MET A 16 21.49 7.93 -6.69
C MET A 16 22.03 9.33 -6.42
N VAL A 17 23.35 9.47 -6.41
CA VAL A 17 24.02 10.74 -6.10
C VAL A 17 24.30 11.51 -7.39
N HIS A 18 23.63 12.65 -7.57
CA HIS A 18 23.81 13.55 -8.71
C HIS A 18 24.64 14.77 -8.31
N VAL A 19 25.81 14.93 -8.93
CA VAL A 19 26.69 16.08 -8.72
C VAL A 19 26.37 17.14 -9.78
N LEU A 20 25.77 18.25 -9.36
CA LEU A 20 25.45 19.38 -10.22
C LEU A 20 26.61 20.38 -10.23
N ALA A 21 27.11 20.69 -11.43
CA ALA A 21 28.05 21.78 -11.62
C ALA A 21 27.33 23.12 -11.39
N SER A 22 27.79 23.92 -10.42
CA SER A 22 27.22 25.24 -10.16
C SER A 22 27.67 26.22 -11.23
N LYS A 23 26.75 26.66 -12.11
CA LYS A 23 27.02 27.70 -13.12
C LYS A 23 27.18 29.12 -12.54
N ARG A 24 26.95 29.31 -11.24
CA ARG A 24 26.90 30.64 -10.58
C ARG A 24 27.84 30.81 -9.37
N SER A 25 28.56 29.77 -8.94
CA SER A 25 29.49 29.91 -7.81
C SER A 25 30.90 30.27 -8.31
N THR A 26 31.40 31.43 -7.92
CA THR A 26 32.77 31.89 -8.12
C THR A 26 33.82 31.03 -7.37
N LYS A 27 33.39 30.02 -6.60
CA LYS A 27 34.24 29.21 -5.71
C LYS A 27 34.32 27.72 -6.03
N GLY A 28 33.79 27.26 -7.18
CA GLY A 28 33.92 25.84 -7.58
C GLY A 28 33.13 24.84 -6.74
N GLU A 29 32.16 25.30 -5.93
CA GLU A 29 31.31 24.41 -5.13
C GLU A 29 30.42 23.54 -6.02
N LYS A 30 30.61 22.22 -5.89
CA LYS A 30 29.75 21.20 -6.50
C LYS A 30 28.54 20.98 -5.61
N LYS A 31 27.32 21.13 -6.13
CA LYS A 31 26.09 20.85 -5.37
C LYS A 31 25.69 19.41 -5.60
N THR A 32 25.67 18.62 -4.55
CA THR A 32 25.21 17.23 -4.60
C THR A 32 23.72 17.15 -4.29
N ARG A 33 22.97 16.33 -5.03
CA ARG A 33 21.58 15.95 -4.71
C ARG A 33 21.47 14.43 -4.71
N VAL A 34 20.68 13.88 -3.79
CA VAL A 34 20.31 12.46 -3.81
C VAL A 34 18.95 12.34 -4.49
N LEU A 35 18.87 11.51 -5.53
CA LEU A 35 17.63 11.07 -6.15
C LEU A 35 17.31 9.66 -5.67
N TRP A 36 16.10 9.43 -5.20
CA TRP A 36 15.66 8.11 -4.76
C TRP A 36 14.87 7.45 -5.90
N CYS A 37 15.33 6.28 -6.35
CA CYS A 37 14.68 5.50 -7.40
C CYS A 37 14.14 4.19 -6.83
N GLY A 38 12.90 3.84 -7.17
CA GLY A 38 12.32 2.54 -6.83
C GLY A 38 12.68 1.49 -7.89
N ILE A 39 13.11 0.31 -7.44
CA ILE A 39 13.35 -0.87 -8.27
C ILE A 39 12.45 -1.99 -7.80
N LEU A 40 11.68 -2.57 -8.72
CA LEU A 40 10.91 -3.79 -8.47
C LEU A 40 11.76 -5.00 -8.90
N GLY A 41 12.16 -5.82 -7.94
CA GLY A 41 12.93 -7.05 -8.15
C GLY A 41 12.07 -8.30 -7.98
N ASP A 42 12.70 -9.47 -8.09
CA ASP A 42 12.07 -10.78 -7.89
C ASP A 42 10.92 -11.13 -8.86
N TRP A 43 11.24 -11.07 -10.16
CA TRP A 43 10.30 -11.37 -11.25
C TRP A 43 10.09 -12.88 -11.50
N GLU A 44 10.49 -13.78 -10.59
CA GLU A 44 10.44 -15.22 -10.84
C GLU A 44 9.01 -15.77 -10.99
N LEU A 45 8.04 -15.11 -10.36
CA LEU A 45 6.62 -15.44 -10.44
C LEU A 45 5.89 -14.70 -11.58
N ALA A 46 6.61 -13.91 -12.36
CA ALA A 46 6.02 -13.03 -13.35
C ALA A 46 5.32 -13.80 -14.47
N LYS A 47 4.17 -13.28 -14.90
CA LYS A 47 3.33 -13.87 -15.94
C LYS A 47 3.05 -12.86 -17.04
N LYS A 48 2.68 -13.34 -18.23
CA LYS A 48 2.10 -12.46 -19.24
C LYS A 48 0.73 -11.99 -18.76
N CYS A 49 0.33 -10.80 -19.21
CA CYS A 49 -1.04 -10.36 -18.96
C CYS A 49 -1.96 -11.36 -19.67
N PRO A 50 -2.96 -11.93 -18.98
CA PRO A 50 -3.86 -12.89 -19.58
C PRO A 50 -4.65 -12.23 -20.70
N ASP A 51 -4.89 -12.98 -21.77
CA ASP A 51 -5.81 -12.54 -22.82
C ASP A 51 -7.28 -12.76 -22.40
N ALA A 52 -8.20 -12.27 -23.24
CA ALA A 52 -9.64 -12.39 -22.95
C ALA A 52 -10.11 -13.85 -22.84
N HIS A 53 -9.48 -14.77 -23.58
CA HIS A 53 -9.81 -16.19 -23.54
C HIS A 53 -9.34 -16.82 -22.22
N GLU A 54 -8.11 -16.54 -21.80
CA GLU A 54 -7.55 -17.00 -20.52
C GLU A 54 -8.36 -16.48 -19.32
N MET A 55 -8.83 -15.22 -19.39
CA MET A 55 -9.70 -14.66 -18.35
C MET A 55 -11.04 -15.41 -18.24
N SER A 56 -11.57 -15.89 -19.38
CA SER A 56 -12.85 -16.63 -19.44
C SER A 56 -12.73 -18.10 -19.01
N GLN A 57 -11.52 -18.69 -18.97
CA GLN A 57 -11.30 -20.09 -18.59
C GLN A 57 -11.26 -20.33 -17.07
N SER A 58 -12.06 -19.56 -16.31
CA SER A 58 -12.22 -19.69 -14.86
C SER A 58 -12.60 -21.14 -14.50
N GLY A 59 -11.67 -21.93 -13.93
CA GLY A 59 -11.96 -23.31 -13.50
C GLY A 59 -10.89 -24.36 -13.80
N ARG A 60 -9.90 -24.10 -14.66
CA ARG A 60 -8.66 -24.92 -14.61
C ARG A 60 -7.98 -24.58 -13.29
N ARG A 61 -7.64 -25.58 -12.46
CA ARG A 61 -6.82 -25.40 -11.25
C ARG A 61 -5.53 -24.68 -11.64
N LEU A 62 -5.54 -23.35 -11.60
CA LEU A 62 -4.32 -22.57 -11.65
C LEU A 62 -3.57 -22.97 -10.38
N LYS A 63 -2.35 -23.47 -10.58
CA LYS A 63 -1.45 -23.92 -9.49
C LYS A 63 -1.49 -22.89 -8.37
N GLN A 64 -1.53 -23.39 -7.12
CA GLN A 64 -1.52 -22.62 -5.88
C GLN A 64 -0.85 -21.26 -6.07
N ARG A 65 -1.62 -20.20 -5.84
CA ARG A 65 -1.18 -18.83 -6.09
C ARG A 65 0.04 -18.55 -5.21
N ALA A 66 1.21 -18.60 -5.82
CA ALA A 66 2.45 -18.19 -5.19
C ALA A 66 2.45 -16.67 -5.01
N GLY A 67 3.07 -16.19 -3.93
CA GLY A 67 3.17 -14.78 -3.60
C GLY A 67 2.74 -14.48 -2.17
N THR A 68 3.01 -13.25 -1.74
CA THR A 68 2.76 -12.80 -0.37
C THR A 68 1.28 -12.51 -0.14
N TRP A 69 0.56 -13.44 0.49
CA TRP A 69 -0.88 -13.32 0.83
C TRP A 69 -1.27 -11.96 1.39
N TYR A 70 -0.41 -11.41 2.25
CA TYR A 70 -0.57 -10.11 2.90
C TYR A 70 -0.97 -9.02 1.90
N PHE A 71 -0.36 -8.99 0.71
CA PHE A 71 -0.57 -7.94 -0.28
C PHE A 71 -1.45 -8.35 -1.46
N MET A 72 -2.00 -9.57 -1.46
CA MET A 72 -2.92 -9.99 -2.53
C MET A 72 -4.22 -9.16 -2.50
N SER A 73 -4.77 -8.93 -3.70
CA SER A 73 -6.05 -8.24 -3.89
C SER A 73 -7.22 -9.06 -3.35
N VAL A 74 -8.28 -8.36 -2.91
CA VAL A 74 -9.50 -8.98 -2.37
C VAL A 74 -10.12 -9.95 -3.37
N TYR A 75 -10.28 -9.52 -4.63
CA TYR A 75 -10.85 -10.34 -5.69
C TYR A 75 -10.11 -11.67 -5.81
N ALA A 76 -8.80 -11.61 -5.78
CA ALA A 76 -7.99 -12.72 -6.23
C ALA A 76 -7.61 -13.69 -5.11
N VAL A 77 -7.73 -13.22 -3.87
CA VAL A 77 -7.93 -14.06 -2.70
C VAL A 77 -9.23 -14.86 -2.81
N ASN A 78 -10.35 -14.20 -3.06
CA ASN A 78 -11.68 -14.85 -3.04
C ASN A 78 -11.94 -15.72 -4.28
N ASN A 79 -11.21 -15.47 -5.37
CA ASN A 79 -11.34 -16.19 -6.64
C ASN A 79 -10.00 -16.87 -7.00
N PRO A 80 -9.59 -17.92 -6.25
CA PRO A 80 -8.26 -18.53 -6.41
C PRO A 80 -8.06 -19.19 -7.79
N ASN A 81 -9.14 -19.46 -8.52
CA ASN A 81 -9.10 -20.09 -9.85
C ASN A 81 -9.07 -19.08 -11.01
N THR A 82 -9.09 -17.77 -10.72
CA THR A 82 -9.06 -16.73 -11.75
C THR A 82 -7.64 -16.21 -11.95
N PRO A 83 -7.18 -16.03 -13.21
CA PRO A 83 -5.90 -15.40 -13.50
C PRO A 83 -5.77 -14.01 -12.86
N ILE A 84 -4.55 -13.62 -12.48
CA ILE A 84 -4.34 -12.24 -11.99
C ILE A 84 -4.38 -11.27 -13.16
N SER A 85 -5.00 -10.13 -12.89
CA SER A 85 -5.16 -9.03 -13.82
C SER A 85 -4.30 -7.82 -13.40
N ILE A 86 -4.29 -6.79 -14.23
CA ILE A 86 -3.62 -5.52 -13.90
C ILE A 86 -4.25 -4.87 -12.66
N ALA A 87 -5.58 -4.98 -12.50
CA ALA A 87 -6.28 -4.41 -11.34
C ALA A 87 -5.79 -5.06 -10.03
N ASP A 88 -5.53 -6.37 -10.04
CA ASP A 88 -5.00 -7.09 -8.89
C ASP A 88 -3.61 -6.61 -8.49
N GLU A 89 -2.75 -6.29 -9.47
CA GLU A 89 -1.41 -5.76 -9.20
C GLU A 89 -1.45 -4.36 -8.62
N LEU A 90 -2.30 -3.49 -9.18
CA LEU A 90 -2.49 -2.14 -8.66
C LEU A 90 -3.02 -2.16 -7.23
N GLU A 91 -3.96 -3.06 -6.91
CA GLU A 91 -4.43 -3.24 -5.55
C GLU A 91 -3.32 -3.78 -4.63
N SER A 92 -2.44 -4.64 -5.14
CA SER A 92 -1.28 -5.14 -4.38
C SER A 92 -0.28 -4.02 -4.04
N PHE A 93 -0.02 -3.10 -4.97
CA PHE A 93 0.77 -1.89 -4.68
C PHE A 93 0.10 -0.99 -3.64
N PHE A 94 -1.22 -0.85 -3.71
CA PHE A 94 -1.97 -0.12 -2.69
C PHE A 94 -1.83 -0.76 -1.31
N HIS A 95 -1.93 -2.08 -1.21
CA HIS A 95 -1.75 -2.81 0.05
C HIS A 95 -0.36 -2.61 0.64
N VAL A 96 0.69 -2.62 -0.19
CA VAL A 96 2.06 -2.30 0.24
C VAL A 96 2.18 -0.85 0.73
N LEU A 97 1.66 0.11 -0.04
CA LEU A 97 1.66 1.52 0.33
C LEU A 97 0.95 1.74 1.68
N LEU A 98 -0.23 1.15 1.85
CA LEU A 98 -1.02 1.27 3.07
C LEU A 98 -0.31 0.63 4.27
N TYR A 99 0.28 -0.56 4.10
CA TYR A 99 1.05 -1.21 5.16
C TYR A 99 2.21 -0.34 5.63
N LEU A 100 3.02 0.16 4.70
CA LEU A 100 4.15 1.04 5.02
C LEU A 100 3.69 2.34 5.67
N ALA A 101 2.60 2.93 5.18
CA ALA A 101 2.04 4.15 5.72
C ALA A 101 1.54 3.97 7.16
N ILE A 102 0.75 2.93 7.44
CA ILE A 102 0.25 2.66 8.80
C ILE A 102 1.40 2.34 9.76
N ARG A 103 2.42 1.63 9.27
CA ARG A 103 3.56 1.21 10.10
C ARG A 103 4.51 2.35 10.44
N TYR A 104 4.76 3.27 9.52
CA TYR A 104 5.84 4.25 9.64
C TYR A 104 5.39 5.71 9.68
N LEU A 105 4.15 6.03 9.29
CA LEU A 105 3.63 7.40 9.33
C LEU A 105 2.68 7.59 10.51
N ARG A 106 2.64 8.82 11.03
CA ARG A 106 1.63 9.21 12.02
C ARG A 106 0.25 9.23 11.37
N SER A 107 -0.72 8.66 12.06
CA SER A 107 -2.11 8.66 11.63
C SER A 107 -3.04 8.93 12.82
N THR A 108 -4.33 9.04 12.54
CA THR A 108 -5.38 9.14 13.57
C THR A 108 -5.53 7.87 14.42
N LEU A 109 -4.81 6.78 14.09
CA LEU A 109 -4.72 5.59 14.93
C LEU A 109 -3.76 5.86 16.10
N GLN A 110 -4.29 5.93 17.31
CA GLN A 110 -3.52 6.20 18.54
C GLN A 110 -2.94 4.90 19.13
N ASN A 111 -1.84 5.02 19.87
CA ASN A 111 -1.25 3.94 20.68
C ASN A 111 -1.03 2.64 19.89
N ARG A 112 -1.66 1.54 20.33
CA ARG A 112 -1.60 0.23 19.67
C ARG A 112 -2.48 0.14 18.40
N GLY A 113 -3.19 1.20 18.05
CA GLY A 113 -4.10 1.27 16.91
C GLY A 113 -3.49 0.81 15.58
N PRO A 114 -2.28 1.25 15.19
CA PRO A 114 -1.62 0.77 13.98
C PRO A 114 -1.40 -0.75 13.95
N GLY A 115 -0.93 -1.34 15.05
CA GLY A 115 -0.72 -2.79 15.14
C GLY A 115 -2.04 -3.57 15.03
N ILE A 116 -3.05 -3.17 15.80
CA ILE A 116 -4.38 -3.80 15.76
C ILE A 116 -5.01 -3.67 14.36
N PHE A 117 -4.84 -2.52 13.70
CA PHE A 117 -5.30 -2.35 12.33
C PHE A 117 -4.56 -3.28 11.37
N ILE A 118 -3.24 -3.36 11.46
CA ILE A 118 -2.43 -4.23 10.61
C ILE A 118 -2.87 -5.69 10.76
N ASP A 119 -3.02 -6.17 11.99
CA ASP A 119 -3.47 -7.54 12.27
C ASP A 119 -4.87 -7.76 11.68
N ALA A 120 -5.80 -6.83 11.91
CA ALA A 120 -7.17 -6.96 11.41
C ALA A 120 -7.25 -6.86 9.87
N TYR A 121 -6.45 -6.01 9.22
CA TYR A 121 -6.50 -5.79 7.78
C TYR A 121 -5.75 -6.87 7.00
N PHE A 122 -4.57 -7.28 7.48
CA PHE A 122 -3.66 -8.09 6.69
C PHE A 122 -3.48 -9.52 7.22
N ASP A 123 -3.49 -9.70 8.54
CA ASP A 123 -3.21 -11.01 9.18
C ASP A 123 -4.49 -11.79 9.51
N SER A 124 -5.65 -11.14 9.53
CA SER A 124 -6.91 -11.86 9.66
C SER A 124 -7.24 -12.60 8.36
N TRP A 125 -7.22 -13.92 8.45
CA TRP A 125 -7.69 -14.82 7.39
C TRP A 125 -8.66 -15.83 7.99
N GLY A 126 -9.58 -16.31 7.15
CA GLY A 126 -10.56 -17.33 7.51
C GLY A 126 -10.64 -18.39 6.44
N LYS A 127 -11.36 -19.47 6.72
CA LYS A 127 -11.82 -20.41 5.71
C LYS A 127 -13.34 -20.45 5.73
N ASP A 128 -13.96 -20.55 4.56
CA ASP A 128 -15.38 -20.84 4.48
C ASP A 128 -15.68 -22.32 4.85
N GLY A 129 -16.95 -22.71 4.79
CA GLY A 129 -17.39 -24.08 5.11
C GLY A 129 -16.76 -25.16 4.21
N ASP A 130 -16.28 -24.77 3.03
CA ASP A 130 -15.65 -25.66 2.05
C ASP A 130 -14.11 -25.66 2.16
N GLY A 131 -13.55 -24.90 3.10
CA GLY A 131 -12.12 -24.79 3.34
C GLY A 131 -11.39 -23.78 2.45
N THR A 132 -12.12 -22.98 1.67
CA THR A 132 -11.58 -21.94 0.80
C THR A 132 -11.12 -20.76 1.63
N LEU A 133 -9.90 -20.29 1.39
CA LEU A 133 -9.32 -19.16 2.10
C LEU A 133 -10.09 -17.88 1.78
N MET A 134 -10.48 -17.14 2.83
CA MET A 134 -11.23 -15.90 2.73
C MET A 134 -10.34 -14.70 3.04
N CYS A 135 -10.57 -13.62 2.31
CA CYS A 135 -9.95 -12.32 2.57
C CYS A 135 -10.35 -11.78 3.95
N SER A 136 -9.48 -10.99 4.57
CA SER A 136 -9.84 -10.17 5.72
C SER A 136 -11.11 -9.38 5.43
N ILE A 137 -12.09 -9.45 6.34
CA ILE A 137 -13.32 -8.66 6.27
C ILE A 137 -13.01 -7.16 6.25
N VAL A 138 -11.99 -6.73 7.01
CA VAL A 138 -11.58 -5.33 7.07
C VAL A 138 -10.98 -4.87 5.74
N LYS A 139 -10.08 -5.67 5.16
CA LYS A 139 -9.51 -5.41 3.82
C LYS A 139 -10.62 -5.35 2.77
N GLY A 140 -11.47 -6.37 2.73
CA GLY A 140 -12.62 -6.45 1.84
C GLY A 140 -13.50 -5.20 1.91
N ASN A 141 -13.95 -4.83 3.11
CA ASN A 141 -14.83 -3.67 3.31
C ASN A 141 -14.20 -2.35 2.86
N ILE A 142 -12.92 -2.12 3.19
CA ILE A 142 -12.25 -0.86 2.83
C ILE A 142 -12.16 -0.71 1.31
N VAL A 143 -11.79 -1.79 0.61
CA VAL A 143 -11.67 -1.81 -0.85
C VAL A 143 -13.06 -1.72 -1.51
N TYR A 144 -14.02 -2.53 -1.09
CA TYR A 144 -15.37 -2.54 -1.67
C TYR A 144 -16.11 -1.22 -1.49
N TYR A 145 -16.03 -0.60 -0.30
CA TYR A 145 -16.74 0.65 -0.02
C TYR A 145 -15.93 1.89 -0.39
N GLY A 146 -14.66 1.72 -0.77
CA GLY A 146 -13.75 2.82 -1.11
C GLY A 146 -13.50 3.76 0.08
N ARG A 147 -13.48 3.24 1.31
CA ARG A 147 -13.39 4.07 2.52
C ARG A 147 -12.39 3.52 3.51
N LEU A 148 -11.30 4.25 3.72
CA LEU A 148 -10.31 3.92 4.76
C LEU A 148 -10.85 4.30 6.15
N ALA A 149 -11.44 3.33 6.85
CA ALA A 149 -11.96 3.49 8.19
C ALA A 149 -11.77 2.23 9.02
N PHE A 150 -11.57 2.39 10.33
CA PHE A 150 -11.42 1.28 11.27
C PHE A 150 -12.21 1.58 12.56
N ASN A 151 -12.93 0.59 13.07
CA ASN A 151 -13.86 0.76 14.19
C ASN A 151 -14.81 1.98 14.01
N ARG A 152 -15.39 2.12 12.81
CA ARG A 152 -16.27 3.23 12.38
C ARG A 152 -15.64 4.62 12.37
N LYS A 153 -14.34 4.75 12.64
CA LYS A 153 -13.60 6.02 12.58
C LYS A 153 -12.76 6.09 11.29
N PRO A 154 -12.79 7.20 10.54
CA PRO A 154 -11.88 7.40 9.42
C PRO A 154 -10.41 7.34 9.87
N ILE A 155 -9.56 6.75 9.04
CA ILE A 155 -8.11 6.84 9.23
C ILE A 155 -7.59 7.94 8.31
N ALA A 156 -6.86 8.89 8.87
CA ALA A 156 -6.15 9.91 8.12
C ALA A 156 -4.69 9.96 8.57
N PHE A 157 -3.79 10.23 7.63
CA PHE A 157 -2.37 10.45 7.89
C PHE A 157 -2.14 11.91 8.26
N LEU A 158 -1.41 12.12 9.35
CA LEU A 158 -1.11 13.43 9.88
C LEU A 158 0.09 14.04 9.13
N PRO A 159 0.23 15.37 9.13
CA PRO A 159 1.44 16.03 8.65
C PRO A 159 2.68 15.54 9.42
N ASP A 160 3.85 15.63 8.79
CA ASP A 160 5.12 15.38 9.46
C ASP A 160 5.26 16.36 10.64
N PRO A 161 5.58 15.90 11.87
CA PRO A 161 5.91 16.83 12.95
C PRO A 161 6.99 17.79 12.47
N GLN A 162 6.79 19.08 12.71
CA GLN A 162 7.90 20.02 12.63
C GLN A 162 9.00 19.50 13.56
N HIS A 163 10.26 19.54 13.11
CA HIS A 163 11.39 19.29 13.99
C HIS A 163 11.15 20.05 15.31
N PRO A 164 11.16 19.38 16.47
CA PRO A 164 10.88 20.04 17.72
C PRO A 164 12.03 21.01 18.00
N ASN A 165 11.77 22.30 17.84
CA ASN A 165 12.31 23.22 18.82
C ASN A 165 11.48 22.96 20.09
N SER A 166 12.17 22.56 21.16
CA SER A 166 11.68 22.28 22.52
C SER A 166 10.89 20.97 22.75
N GLU A 167 11.45 20.20 23.68
CA GLU A 167 10.81 19.16 24.50
C GLU A 167 9.41 19.62 24.94
N SER A 168 8.39 18.84 24.61
CA SER A 168 7.07 18.97 25.25
C SER A 168 6.53 17.56 25.55
N ASP A 169 5.93 17.46 26.73
CA ASP A 169 5.60 16.25 27.48
C ASP A 169 4.72 15.23 26.73
N GLU A 170 4.97 13.94 27.02
CA GLU A 170 4.32 12.75 26.43
C GLU A 170 2.80 12.60 26.69
N HIS A 171 2.12 13.63 27.23
CA HIS A 171 0.74 13.54 27.67
C HIS A 171 -0.27 14.43 26.92
N ASP A 172 0.14 15.22 25.94
CA ASP A 172 -0.80 16.02 25.16
C ASP A 172 -1.36 15.23 23.95
N GLU A 173 -2.70 15.22 23.86
CA GLU A 173 -3.44 14.80 22.67
C GLU A 173 -2.85 15.51 21.44
N PRO A 174 -2.59 14.81 20.31
CA PRO A 174 -2.11 15.47 19.11
C PRO A 174 -3.20 16.42 18.61
N VAL A 175 -3.05 17.70 18.93
CA VAL A 175 -3.89 18.76 18.39
C VAL A 175 -3.73 18.72 16.88
N VAL A 176 -4.84 18.47 16.18
CA VAL A 176 -4.91 18.63 14.73
C VAL A 176 -4.76 20.13 14.48
N ASP A 177 -3.53 20.58 14.27
CA ASP A 177 -3.28 21.94 13.86
C ASP A 177 -3.85 22.13 12.45
N ALA A 178 -5.04 22.73 12.38
CA ALA A 178 -5.73 23.05 11.14
C ALA A 178 -4.96 24.05 10.26
N SER A 179 -3.84 24.61 10.73
CA SER A 179 -2.95 25.45 9.94
C SER A 179 -2.15 24.67 8.89
N HIS A 180 -2.01 23.35 9.06
CA HIS A 180 -1.21 22.52 8.16
C HIS A 180 -2.06 21.75 7.15
N PRO A 181 -1.65 21.71 5.86
CA PRO A 181 -2.36 20.91 4.87
C PRO A 181 -2.28 19.43 5.24
N PRO A 182 -3.36 18.66 5.03
CA PRO A 182 -3.37 17.23 5.32
C PRO A 182 -2.27 16.52 4.51
N SER A 183 -1.77 15.40 5.02
CA SER A 183 -0.79 14.60 4.29
C SER A 183 -1.27 14.32 2.86
N PRO A 184 -0.46 14.56 1.82
CA PRO A 184 -0.85 14.33 0.42
C PRO A 184 -1.22 12.86 0.16
N LEU A 185 -0.73 11.96 1.02
CA LEU A 185 -1.08 10.55 0.98
C LEU A 185 -2.59 10.30 1.16
N ASN A 186 -3.28 11.13 1.94
CA ASN A 186 -4.73 11.00 2.13
C ASN A 186 -5.48 11.14 0.80
N HIS A 187 -5.11 12.13 -0.01
CA HIS A 187 -5.73 12.33 -1.32
C HIS A 187 -5.44 11.17 -2.27
N LEU A 188 -4.18 10.71 -2.32
CA LEU A 188 -3.79 9.57 -3.14
C LEU A 188 -4.57 8.30 -2.77
N ILE A 189 -4.70 7.99 -1.47
CA ILE A 189 -5.45 6.83 -0.99
C ILE A 189 -6.93 6.93 -1.37
N LEU A 190 -7.54 8.10 -1.23
CA LEU A 190 -8.94 8.31 -1.64
C LEU A 190 -9.12 8.05 -3.14
N VAL A 191 -8.25 8.59 -3.97
CA VAL A 191 -8.29 8.37 -5.42
C VAL A 191 -8.16 6.89 -5.76
N LEU A 192 -7.18 6.18 -5.16
CA LEU A 192 -6.99 4.76 -5.41
C LEU A 192 -8.21 3.94 -4.97
N LEU A 193 -8.74 4.22 -3.78
CA LEU A 193 -9.94 3.54 -3.26
C LEU A 193 -11.19 3.79 -4.09
N ASP A 194 -11.37 4.98 -4.65
CA ASP A 194 -12.48 5.27 -5.57
C ASP A 194 -12.39 4.42 -6.85
N HIS A 195 -11.17 4.23 -7.39
CA HIS A 195 -10.97 3.37 -8.57
C HIS A 195 -11.23 1.90 -8.25
N PHE A 196 -10.76 1.40 -7.10
CA PHE A 196 -11.03 0.03 -6.70
C PHE A 196 -12.51 -0.19 -6.44
N LYS A 197 -13.17 0.69 -5.68
CA LYS A 197 -14.62 0.64 -5.49
C LYS A 197 -15.39 0.53 -6.80
N ALA A 198 -15.03 1.33 -7.80
CA ALA A 198 -15.66 1.29 -9.11
C ALA A 198 -15.40 -0.05 -9.85
N HIS A 199 -14.26 -0.70 -9.61
CA HIS A 199 -13.94 -2.01 -10.16
C HIS A 199 -14.77 -3.16 -9.52
N TYR A 200 -15.16 -3.01 -8.25
CA TYR A 200 -15.96 -3.99 -7.50
C TYR A 200 -17.48 -3.74 -7.54
N ALA A 201 -17.92 -2.68 -8.22
CA ALA A 201 -19.32 -2.25 -8.30
C ALA A 201 -20.16 -3.01 -9.34
#